data_AF-U4KNL9-F1
#
_entry.id   AF-U4KNL9-F1
#
_cell.length_a   1.000
_cell.length_b   1.000
_cell.length_c   1.000
_cell.angle_alpha   90.00
_cell.angle_beta   90.00
_cell.angle_gamma   90.00
#
_symmetry.space_group_name_H-M   'P 1'
#
loop_
_entity.id
_entity.type
_entity.pdbx_description
1 polymer ?
#
loop_
_entity_poly.entity_id
_entity_poly.type
_entity_poly.pdbx_seq_one_letter_code
_entity_poly.pdbx_strand_id
1 'polypeptide(L)'
;MSKKQEDPKVLSPYQIDKFSKIPPGIKIGFLKFWTGGAVFMLAFATLMPNFDSLDRYVMLVLLLTIAGEYLIQNVIKMMNNDKKPTLQYLQYRTDKRYLSIWLSLLYQFIVVLVIFLLTEWVIGPYHLSIDSLLFGKSNSIGPFTFGILYFLIDYLWINLRNIVILAQHKNKK
;
A
#
# COMPACT_ATOMS: atom_id res chain seq x y z
N MET A 1 0.79 41.07 43.22
CA MET A 1 0.77 39.71 42.62
C MET A 1 -0.16 39.73 41.42
N SER A 2 0.38 39.77 40.20
CA SER A 2 -0.43 39.71 38.98
C SER A 2 -0.81 38.25 38.69
N LYS A 3 -2.09 37.92 38.75
CA LYS A 3 -2.61 36.61 38.32
C LYS A 3 -2.41 36.50 36.81
N LYS A 4 -1.52 35.61 36.39
CA LYS A 4 -1.36 35.21 34.99
C LYS A 4 -2.69 34.61 34.53
N GLN A 5 -3.41 35.31 33.66
CA GLN A 5 -4.56 34.73 32.95
C GLN A 5 -4.03 33.56 32.12
N GLU A 6 -4.41 32.34 32.49
CA GLU A 6 -4.20 31.19 31.62
C GLU A 6 -5.11 31.38 30.41
N ASP A 7 -4.50 31.58 29.24
CA ASP A 7 -5.23 31.58 27.97
C ASP A 7 -6.11 30.32 27.91
N PRO A 8 -7.40 30.45 27.59
CA PRO A 8 -8.27 29.30 27.46
C PRO A 8 -7.66 28.40 26.40
N LYS A 9 -7.21 27.19 26.80
CA LYS A 9 -6.75 26.16 25.87
C LYS A 9 -7.83 26.02 24.80
N VAL A 10 -7.57 26.56 23.61
CA VAL A 10 -8.44 26.42 22.46
C VAL A 10 -8.55 24.92 22.23
N LEU A 11 -9.65 24.33 22.69
CA LEU A 11 -9.99 22.94 22.45
C LEU A 11 -10.19 22.82 20.95
N SER A 12 -9.10 22.51 20.24
CA SER A 12 -9.19 22.25 18.81
C SER A 12 -10.10 21.02 18.64
N PRO A 13 -11.27 21.14 17.99
CA PRO A 13 -12.28 20.07 17.96
C PRO A 13 -11.76 18.77 17.32
N TYR A 14 -10.63 18.86 16.61
CA TYR A 14 -10.00 17.79 15.84
C TYR A 14 -8.85 17.06 16.54
N GLN A 15 -8.48 17.44 17.77
CA GLN A 15 -7.41 16.78 18.55
C GLN A 15 -7.92 15.75 19.57
N ILE A 16 -9.23 15.47 19.57
CA ILE A 16 -9.86 14.59 20.56
C ILE A 16 -9.44 13.12 20.34
N ASP A 17 -9.05 12.74 19.12
CA ASP A 17 -8.81 11.34 18.78
C ASP A 17 -7.30 10.98 18.79
N LYS A 18 -6.91 9.93 19.51
CA LYS A 18 -5.53 9.40 19.57
C LYS A 18 -5.01 9.02 18.19
N PHE A 19 -5.89 8.56 17.30
CA PHE A 19 -5.54 8.22 15.92
C PHE A 19 -5.21 9.46 15.07
N SER A 20 -5.67 10.66 15.44
CA SER A 20 -5.36 11.90 14.71
C SER A 20 -3.86 12.24 14.75
N LYS A 21 -3.14 11.79 15.77
CA LYS A 21 -1.70 12.06 15.97
C LYS A 21 -0.80 11.20 15.10
N ILE A 22 -1.28 10.04 14.62
CA ILE A 22 -0.47 9.14 13.80
C ILE A 22 -0.22 9.78 12.42
N PRO A 23 1.04 9.83 11.95
CA PRO A 23 1.37 10.32 10.61
C PRO A 23 0.58 9.61 9.50
N PRO A 24 0.06 10.34 8.50
CA PRO A 24 -0.70 9.73 7.40
C PRO A 24 0.06 8.62 6.67
N GLY A 25 1.37 8.77 6.48
CA GLY A 25 2.20 7.77 5.80
C GLY A 25 2.19 6.42 6.51
N ILE A 26 2.21 6.39 7.85
CA ILE A 26 2.15 5.15 8.63
C ILE A 26 0.79 4.47 8.47
N LYS A 27 -0.30 5.26 8.55
CA LYS A 27 -1.66 4.74 8.34
C LYS A 27 -1.84 4.13 6.95
N ILE A 28 -1.35 4.84 5.93
CA ILE A 28 -1.46 4.40 4.54
C ILE A 28 -0.56 3.17 4.30
N GLY A 29 0.65 3.15 4.85
CA GLY A 29 1.55 2.00 4.78
C GLY A 29 0.92 0.76 5.40
N PHE A 30 0.35 0.88 6.60
CA PHE A 30 -0.38 -0.19 7.26
C PHE A 30 -1.58 -0.66 6.43
N LEU A 31 -2.37 0.27 5.88
CA LEU A 31 -3.50 -0.06 5.00
C LEU A 31 -3.05 -0.90 3.79
N LYS A 32 -1.98 -0.48 3.11
CA LYS A 32 -1.45 -1.20 1.93
C LYS A 32 -0.91 -2.57 2.30
N PHE A 33 -0.09 -2.65 3.35
CA PHE A 33 0.42 -3.91 3.89
C PHE A 33 -0.72 -4.90 4.19
N TRP A 34 -1.70 -4.44 4.98
CA TRP A 34 -2.81 -5.28 5.43
C TRP A 34 -3.70 -5.72 4.27
N THR A 35 -4.04 -4.79 3.38
CA THR A 35 -4.86 -5.10 2.19
C THR A 35 -4.15 -6.08 1.28
N GLY A 36 -2.84 -5.91 1.03
CA GLY A 36 -2.05 -6.82 0.22
C GLY A 36 -2.06 -8.24 0.77
N GLY A 37 -1.78 -8.40 2.07
CA GLY A 37 -1.80 -9.72 2.73
C GLY A 37 -3.19 -10.37 2.75
N ALA A 38 -4.24 -9.59 3.03
CA ALA A 38 -5.61 -10.10 3.02
C ALA A 38 -6.05 -10.58 1.63
N VAL A 39 -5.74 -9.80 0.58
CA VAL A 39 -6.05 -10.18 -0.80
C VAL A 39 -5.25 -11.41 -1.24
N PHE A 40 -4.00 -11.53 -0.82
CA PHE A 40 -3.20 -12.73 -1.04
C PHE A 40 -3.83 -13.97 -0.39
N MET A 41 -4.28 -13.85 0.86
CA MET A 41 -4.99 -14.93 1.54
C MET A 41 -6.27 -15.32 0.80
N LEU A 42 -7.04 -14.36 0.29
CA LEU A 42 -8.22 -14.66 -0.52
C LEU A 42 -7.84 -15.43 -1.80
N ALA A 43 -6.84 -14.96 -2.54
CA ALA A 43 -6.43 -15.60 -3.79
C ALA A 43 -5.81 -17.00 -3.60
N PHE A 44 -5.00 -17.21 -2.56
CA PHE A 44 -4.23 -18.45 -2.40
C PHE A 44 -4.81 -19.42 -1.39
N ALA A 45 -5.48 -18.95 -0.33
CA ALA A 45 -6.02 -19.82 0.71
C ALA A 45 -7.50 -20.17 0.52
N THR A 46 -8.30 -19.31 -0.15
CA THR A 46 -9.77 -19.51 -0.23
C THR A 46 -10.27 -20.02 -1.58
N LEU A 47 -9.49 -19.90 -2.65
CA LEU A 47 -9.87 -20.45 -3.94
C LEU A 47 -9.82 -21.98 -3.94
N MET A 48 -10.81 -22.60 -4.59
CA MET A 48 -10.94 -24.06 -4.66
C MET A 48 -9.66 -24.75 -5.17
N PRO A 49 -9.41 -26.02 -4.81
CA PRO A 49 -8.20 -26.74 -5.20
C PRO A 49 -7.99 -26.85 -6.72
N ASN A 50 -9.06 -26.75 -7.51
CA ASN A 50 -9.02 -26.91 -8.97
C ASN A 50 -8.38 -25.73 -9.71
N PHE A 51 -8.14 -24.61 -9.04
CA PHE A 51 -7.44 -23.47 -9.63
C PHE A 51 -5.92 -23.69 -9.57
N ASP A 52 -5.27 -23.59 -10.73
CA ASP A 52 -3.83 -23.73 -10.84
C ASP A 52 -3.10 -22.49 -10.27
N SER A 53 -1.78 -22.53 -10.26
CA SER A 53 -0.98 -21.41 -9.73
C SER A 53 -1.18 -20.13 -10.55
N LEU A 54 -1.32 -20.24 -11.87
CA LEU A 54 -1.47 -19.08 -12.75
C LEU A 54 -2.81 -18.39 -12.51
N ASP A 55 -3.89 -19.16 -12.40
CA ASP A 55 -5.23 -18.68 -12.09
C ASP A 55 -5.24 -17.90 -10.76
N ARG A 56 -4.54 -18.41 -9.75
CA ARG A 56 -4.41 -17.74 -8.45
C ARG A 56 -3.70 -16.39 -8.57
N TYR A 57 -2.65 -16.29 -9.36
CA TYR A 57 -1.98 -15.01 -9.63
C TYR A 57 -2.84 -14.05 -10.44
N VAL A 58 -3.59 -14.54 -11.43
CA VAL A 58 -4.55 -13.71 -12.18
C VAL A 58 -5.61 -13.16 -11.23
N MET A 59 -6.19 -14.01 -10.38
CA MET A 59 -7.16 -13.62 -9.36
C MET A 59 -6.57 -12.62 -8.36
N LEU A 60 -5.33 -12.81 -7.94
CA LEU A 60 -4.60 -11.89 -7.08
C LEU A 60 -4.52 -10.49 -7.70
N VAL A 61 -4.10 -10.40 -8.97
CA VAL A 61 -4.03 -9.12 -9.70
C VAL A 61 -5.40 -8.45 -9.78
N LEU A 62 -6.46 -9.19 -10.11
CA LEU A 62 -7.81 -8.65 -10.21
C LEU A 62 -8.33 -8.15 -8.85
N LEU A 63 -8.17 -8.93 -7.80
CA LEU A 63 -8.60 -8.54 -6.44
C LEU A 63 -7.80 -7.32 -5.94
N LEU A 64 -6.48 -7.28 -6.18
CA LEU A 64 -5.65 -6.12 -5.83
C LEU A 64 -6.01 -4.89 -6.65
N THR A 65 -6.46 -5.05 -7.89
CA THR A 65 -6.94 -3.95 -8.73
C THR A 65 -8.18 -3.32 -8.12
N ILE A 66 -9.15 -4.14 -7.74
CA ILE A 66 -10.38 -3.69 -7.07
C ILE A 66 -10.04 -3.03 -5.73
N ALA A 67 -9.22 -3.68 -4.90
CA ALA A 67 -8.82 -3.15 -3.60
C ALA A 67 -8.00 -1.86 -3.72
N GLY A 68 -7.10 -1.77 -4.70
CA GLY A 68 -6.31 -0.60 -5.01
C GLY A 68 -7.18 0.60 -5.38
N GLU A 69 -8.08 0.39 -6.35
CA GLU A 69 -8.95 1.43 -6.89
C GLU A 69 -10.00 1.92 -5.88
N TYR A 70 -10.75 0.97 -5.29
CA TYR A 70 -11.96 1.30 -4.54
C TYR A 70 -11.74 1.38 -3.02
N LEU A 71 -10.65 0.82 -2.49
CA LEU A 71 -10.34 0.87 -1.07
C LEU A 71 -9.12 1.75 -0.80
N ILE A 72 -7.94 1.41 -1.32
CA ILE A 72 -6.70 2.12 -0.99
C ILE A 72 -6.74 3.56 -1.48
N GLN A 73 -7.03 3.80 -2.76
CA GLN A 73 -7.06 5.15 -3.31
C GLN A 73 -8.16 6.02 -2.69
N ASN A 74 -9.34 5.46 -2.45
CA ASN A 74 -10.45 6.18 -1.82
C ASN A 74 -10.11 6.60 -0.40
N VAL A 75 -9.53 5.71 0.41
CA VAL A 75 -9.07 6.06 1.77
C VAL A 75 -7.99 7.13 1.74
N ILE A 76 -7.02 7.03 0.82
CA ILE A 76 -5.97 8.06 0.68
C ILE A 76 -6.58 9.43 0.34
N LYS A 77 -7.51 9.49 -0.62
CA LYS A 77 -8.20 10.72 -1.02
C LYS A 77 -9.02 11.30 0.14
N MET A 78 -9.73 10.45 0.89
CA MET A 78 -10.53 10.87 2.05
C MET A 78 -9.66 11.44 3.19
N MET A 79 -8.43 10.94 3.34
CA MET A 79 -7.49 11.46 4.34
C MET A 79 -6.82 12.78 3.94
N ASN A 80 -6.95 13.21 2.68
CA ASN A 80 -6.26 14.39 2.17
C ASN A 80 -6.86 15.69 2.73
N ASN A 81 -6.02 16.56 3.27
CA ASN A 81 -6.40 17.92 3.68
C ASN A 81 -5.19 18.86 3.62
N ASP A 82 -5.43 20.16 3.68
CA ASP A 82 -4.38 21.19 3.55
C ASP A 82 -3.27 21.08 4.61
N LYS A 83 -3.60 20.57 5.80
CA LYS A 83 -2.64 20.38 6.90
C LYS A 83 -1.83 19.09 6.76
N LYS A 84 -2.37 18.09 6.06
CA LYS A 84 -1.82 16.74 5.92
C LYS A 84 -2.05 16.25 4.48
N PRO A 85 -1.22 16.68 3.52
CA PRO A 85 -1.37 16.24 2.13
C PRO A 85 -1.05 14.75 2.00
N THR A 86 -1.97 13.96 1.43
CA THR A 86 -1.84 12.51 1.27
C THR A 86 -1.80 12.05 -0.19
N LEU A 87 -2.14 12.92 -1.15
CA LEU A 87 -2.18 12.56 -2.58
C LEU A 87 -0.82 12.09 -3.14
N GLN A 88 0.29 12.36 -2.45
CA GLN A 88 1.62 11.85 -2.82
C GLN A 88 1.74 10.33 -2.65
N TYR A 89 0.90 9.72 -1.80
CA TYR A 89 0.90 8.28 -1.55
C TYR A 89 0.03 7.48 -2.53
N LEU A 90 -0.66 8.15 -3.46
CA LEU A 90 -1.39 7.47 -4.53
C LEU A 90 -0.41 6.72 -5.44
N GLN A 91 -0.84 5.58 -5.98
CA GLN A 91 -0.04 4.74 -6.89
C GLN A 91 0.24 5.48 -8.21
N TYR A 92 -0.77 6.17 -8.72
CA TYR A 92 -0.72 7.05 -9.88
C TYR A 92 -1.74 8.18 -9.70
N ARG A 93 -1.70 9.20 -10.57
CA ARG A 93 -2.66 10.30 -10.59
C ARG A 93 -3.28 10.39 -11.98
N THR A 94 -4.60 10.33 -12.05
CA THR A 94 -5.35 10.51 -13.30
C THR A 94 -6.70 11.16 -12.98
N ASP A 95 -7.10 12.08 -13.84
CA ASP A 95 -8.41 12.73 -13.75
C ASP A 95 -9.47 11.97 -14.59
N LYS A 96 -9.02 11.03 -15.42
CA LYS A 96 -9.88 10.25 -16.32
C LYS A 96 -10.31 8.95 -15.66
N ARG A 97 -11.58 8.86 -15.25
CA ARG A 97 -12.16 7.69 -14.54
C ARG A 97 -11.94 6.36 -15.28
N TYR A 98 -12.15 6.33 -16.60
CA TYR A 98 -11.99 5.10 -17.39
C TYR A 98 -10.53 4.64 -17.47
N LEU A 99 -9.55 5.56 -17.46
CA LEU A 99 -8.14 5.20 -17.45
C LEU A 99 -7.67 4.70 -16.07
N SER A 100 -8.35 5.13 -15.00
CA SER A 100 -7.95 4.77 -13.64
C SER A 100 -7.93 3.25 -13.45
N ILE A 101 -8.99 2.54 -13.81
CA ILE A 101 -9.06 1.09 -13.63
C ILE A 101 -7.96 0.37 -14.42
N TRP A 102 -7.68 0.80 -15.66
CA TRP A 102 -6.61 0.21 -16.48
C TRP A 102 -5.22 0.50 -15.93
N LEU A 103 -4.99 1.71 -15.40
CA LEU A 103 -3.73 2.05 -14.73
C LEU A 103 -3.55 1.29 -13.42
N SER A 104 -4.62 1.12 -12.63
CA SER A 104 -4.65 0.23 -11.47
C SER A 104 -4.29 -1.19 -11.88
N LEU A 105 -4.94 -1.73 -12.92
CA LEU A 105 -4.69 -3.10 -13.38
C LEU A 105 -3.24 -3.29 -13.81
N LEU A 106 -2.72 -2.39 -14.65
CA LEU A 106 -1.34 -2.42 -15.11
C LEU A 106 -0.36 -2.29 -13.93
N TYR A 107 -0.63 -1.37 -13.01
CA TYR A 107 0.18 -1.18 -11.82
C TYR A 107 0.23 -2.46 -10.97
N GLN A 108 -0.92 -3.05 -10.67
CA GLN A 108 -1.00 -4.26 -9.85
C GLN A 108 -0.35 -5.46 -10.54
N PHE A 109 -0.52 -5.59 -11.86
CA PHE A 109 0.18 -6.60 -12.65
C PHE A 109 1.71 -6.47 -12.50
N ILE A 110 2.26 -5.26 -12.67
CA ILE A 110 3.70 -5.01 -12.53
C ILE A 110 4.16 -5.32 -11.11
N VAL A 111 3.44 -4.87 -10.09
CA VAL A 111 3.82 -5.11 -8.68
C VAL A 111 3.81 -6.61 -8.38
N VAL A 112 2.76 -7.34 -8.76
CA VAL A 112 2.68 -8.79 -8.55
C VAL A 112 3.80 -9.51 -9.30
N LEU A 113 4.09 -9.12 -10.54
CA LEU A 113 5.19 -9.69 -11.31
C LEU A 113 6.55 -9.47 -10.62
N VAL A 114 6.81 -8.28 -10.09
CA VAL A 114 8.03 -7.99 -9.34
C VAL A 114 8.10 -8.82 -8.06
N ILE A 115 6.99 -8.95 -7.31
CA ILE A 115 6.95 -9.79 -6.09
C ILE A 115 7.20 -11.25 -6.45
N PHE A 116 6.59 -11.75 -7.52
CA PHE A 116 6.79 -13.11 -8.02
C PHE A 116 8.27 -13.36 -8.32
N LEU A 117 8.91 -12.48 -9.09
CA LEU A 117 10.33 -12.58 -9.40
C LEU A 117 11.20 -12.50 -8.13
N LEU A 118 10.93 -11.58 -7.21
CA LEU A 118 11.65 -11.53 -5.93
C LEU A 118 11.46 -12.81 -5.11
N THR A 119 10.28 -13.40 -5.19
CA THR A 119 9.97 -14.61 -4.45
C THR A 119 10.74 -15.80 -4.99
N GLU A 120 10.74 -16.01 -6.31
CA GLU A 120 11.43 -17.12 -6.97
C GLU A 120 12.95 -16.98 -6.90
N TRP A 121 13.49 -15.77 -7.12
CA TRP A 121 14.94 -15.57 -7.28
C TRP A 121 15.66 -15.24 -5.98
N VAL A 122 14.96 -14.71 -4.98
CA VAL A 122 15.58 -14.25 -3.72
C VAL A 122 15.00 -15.02 -2.53
N ILE A 123 13.68 -15.00 -2.35
CA ILE A 123 13.10 -15.48 -1.08
C ILE A 123 13.11 -17.01 -0.99
N GLY A 124 12.71 -17.69 -2.07
CA GLY A 124 12.62 -19.15 -2.13
C GLY A 124 13.95 -19.84 -1.85
N PRO A 125 15.05 -19.52 -2.57
CA PRO A 125 16.35 -20.16 -2.38
C PRO A 125 16.94 -19.97 -0.98
N TYR A 126 16.66 -18.82 -0.34
CA TYR A 126 17.20 -18.50 0.97
C TYR A 126 16.21 -18.73 2.13
N HIS A 127 15.00 -19.24 1.84
CA HIS A 127 13.91 -19.42 2.81
C HIS A 127 13.61 -18.17 3.65
N LEU A 128 13.71 -16.98 3.06
CA LEU A 128 13.58 -15.69 3.76
C LEU A 128 12.11 -15.23 3.85
N SER A 129 11.25 -15.97 4.56
CA SER A 129 9.86 -15.55 4.75
C SER A 129 9.55 -15.18 6.20
N ILE A 130 8.85 -14.06 6.38
CA ILE A 130 8.39 -13.60 7.70
C ILE A 130 7.37 -14.59 8.26
N ASP A 131 6.56 -15.19 7.40
CA ASP A 131 5.63 -16.24 7.78
C ASP A 131 6.37 -17.46 8.35
N SER A 132 7.52 -17.84 7.77
CA SER A 132 8.33 -18.94 8.31
C SER A 132 8.97 -18.62 9.67
N LEU A 133 9.28 -17.35 9.92
CA LEU A 133 9.79 -16.89 11.21
C LEU A 133 8.69 -16.92 12.29
N LEU A 134 7.46 -16.54 11.92
CA LEU A 134 6.33 -16.44 12.84
C LEU A 134 5.63 -17.78 13.11
N PHE A 135 5.56 -18.67 12.11
CA PHE A 135 4.72 -19.87 12.15
C PHE A 135 5.48 -21.18 11.85
N GLY A 136 6.80 -21.12 11.65
CA GLY A 136 7.65 -22.28 11.35
C GLY A 136 7.82 -22.55 9.85
N LYS A 137 8.71 -23.50 9.49
CA LYS A 137 9.12 -23.75 8.10
C LYS A 137 7.91 -23.94 7.17
N SER A 138 7.80 -23.04 6.19
CA SER A 138 6.91 -23.19 5.05
C SER A 138 7.72 -22.98 3.77
N ASN A 139 7.39 -23.73 2.72
CA ASN A 139 8.10 -23.67 1.44
C ASN A 139 7.52 -22.59 0.50
N SER A 140 6.63 -21.73 1.00
CA SER A 140 5.91 -20.75 0.18
C SER A 140 5.81 -19.41 0.91
N ILE A 141 5.63 -18.33 0.16
CA ILE A 141 5.35 -17.03 0.75
C ILE A 141 3.95 -17.04 1.37
N GLY A 142 3.84 -16.61 2.62
CA GLY A 142 2.55 -16.39 3.25
C GLY A 142 2.06 -14.94 3.11
N PRO A 143 0.85 -14.67 3.63
CA PRO A 143 0.20 -13.37 3.49
C PRO A 143 0.98 -12.23 4.16
N PHE A 144 1.73 -12.49 5.23
CA PHE A 144 2.50 -11.45 5.90
C PHE A 144 3.72 -11.02 5.08
N THR A 145 4.46 -11.99 4.54
CA THR A 145 5.60 -11.72 3.65
C THR A 145 5.11 -11.00 2.39
N PHE A 146 4.04 -11.49 1.77
CA PHE A 146 3.46 -10.82 0.59
C PHE A 146 3.04 -9.38 0.90
N GLY A 147 2.30 -9.15 1.99
CA GLY A 147 1.86 -7.82 2.38
C GLY A 147 3.03 -6.85 2.58
N ILE A 148 4.14 -7.31 3.18
CA ILE A 148 5.32 -6.48 3.41
C ILE A 148 6.01 -6.14 2.08
N LEU A 149 6.22 -7.13 1.21
CA LEU A 149 6.79 -6.89 -0.11
C LEU A 149 5.93 -5.94 -0.93
N TYR A 150 4.61 -6.12 -0.91
CA TYR A 150 3.65 -5.24 -1.58
C TYR A 150 3.79 -3.80 -1.09
N PHE A 151 3.81 -3.59 0.22
CA PHE A 151 4.04 -2.26 0.80
C PHE A 151 5.41 -1.67 0.42
N LEU A 152 6.49 -2.46 0.50
CA LEU A 152 7.85 -1.99 0.20
C LEU A 152 8.01 -1.61 -1.27
N ILE A 153 7.50 -2.41 -2.20
CA ILE A 153 7.56 -2.14 -3.63
C ILE A 153 6.73 -0.89 -3.97
N ASP A 154 5.53 -0.76 -3.40
CA ASP A 154 4.70 0.45 -3.57
C ASP A 154 5.42 1.69 -3.02
N TYR A 155 6.08 1.58 -1.87
CA TYR A 155 6.88 2.65 -1.29
C TYR A 155 8.05 3.04 -2.20
N LEU A 156 8.79 2.07 -2.74
CA LEU A 156 9.86 2.31 -3.70
C LEU A 156 9.35 2.98 -4.97
N TRP A 157 8.23 2.50 -5.52
CA TRP A 157 7.58 3.08 -6.69
C TRP A 157 7.22 4.56 -6.49
N ILE A 158 6.59 4.89 -5.36
CA ILE A 158 6.20 6.27 -5.05
C ILE A 158 7.44 7.18 -4.95
N ASN A 159 8.50 6.71 -4.30
CA ASN A 159 9.74 7.48 -4.16
C ASN A 159 10.42 7.70 -5.52
N LEU A 160 10.54 6.65 -6.35
CA LEU A 160 11.09 6.74 -7.69
C LEU A 160 10.30 7.72 -8.56
N ARG A 161 8.97 7.62 -8.55
CA ARG A 161 8.09 8.54 -9.29
C ARG A 161 8.29 9.99 -8.84
N ASN A 162 8.37 10.24 -7.54
CA ASN A 162 8.57 11.59 -7.00
C ASN A 162 9.95 12.17 -7.41
N ILE A 163 11.00 11.35 -7.43
CA ILE A 163 12.33 11.76 -7.92
C ILE A 163 12.27 12.14 -9.42
N VAL A 164 11.60 11.34 -10.25
CA VAL A 164 11.44 11.62 -11.68
C VAL A 164 10.70 12.94 -11.92
N ILE A 165 9.62 13.19 -11.17
CA ILE A 165 8.87 14.45 -11.26
C ILE A 165 9.75 15.65 -10.88
N LEU A 166 10.52 15.54 -9.79
CA LEU A 166 11.44 16.60 -9.37
C LEU A 166 12.51 16.89 -10.42
N ALA A 167 13.07 15.85 -11.06
CA ALA A 167 14.04 15.99 -12.14
C ALA A 167 13.44 16.69 -13.37
N GLN A 168 12.20 16.35 -13.75
CA GLN A 168 11.50 17.00 -14.85
C GLN A 168 11.21 18.49 -14.60
N HIS A 169 10.87 18.86 -13.36
CA HIS A 169 10.67 20.26 -13.00
C HIS A 169 11.99 21.06 -12.98
N LYS A 170 13.10 20.43 -12.63
CA LYS A 170 14.43 21.07 -12.66
C LYS A 170 14.90 21.36 -14.09
N ASN A 171 14.62 20.47 -15.04
CA ASN A 171 15.01 20.64 -16.45
C ASN A 171 14.11 21.62 -17.24
N LYS A 172 12.98 22.05 -16.68
CA LYS A 172 12.07 23.03 -17.29
C LYS A 172 12.28 24.47 -16.79
N LYS A 173 13.17 24.68 -15.81
CA LYS A 173 13.61 26.00 -15.35
C LYS A 173 14.98 26.31 -15.95
#